data_AF-A0A353M151-F1
#
_entry.id   AF-A0A353M151-F1
#
_cell.length_a   1.000
_cell.length_b   1.000
_cell.length_c   1.000
_cell.angle_alpha   90.00
_cell.angle_beta   90.00
_cell.angle_gamma   90.00
#
_symmetry.space_group_name_H-M   'P 1'
#
loop_
_entity.id
_entity.type
_entity.pdbx_description
1 polymer ?
#
loop_
_entity_poly.entity_id
_entity_poly.type
_entity_poly.pdbx_seq_one_letter_code
_entity_poly.pdbx_strand_id
1 'polypeptide(L)' 'MGENRLATGGYYTVATNDFIAAGGDGYDMFMNATLVAETGIMLRDVMVDYIPQQGNAEAPEGGRIVIDK' A
#
# COMPACT_ATOMS: atom_id res chain seq x y z
N MET A 1 -14.06 9.28 -11.35
CA MET A 1 -12.60 9.18 -11.52
C MET A 1 -12.02 10.54 -11.15
N GLY A 2 -11.33 10.65 -10.01
CA GLY A 2 -10.99 11.94 -9.37
C GLY A 2 -9.99 12.81 -10.16
N GLU A 3 -9.90 14.08 -9.79
CA GLU A 3 -9.10 15.10 -10.49
C GLU A 3 -7.58 14.96 -10.31
N ASN A 4 -7.11 14.09 -9.40
CA ASN A 4 -5.70 13.86 -9.12
C ASN A 4 -5.18 12.62 -9.84
N ARG A 5 -4.97 12.72 -11.16
CA ARG A 5 -4.38 11.63 -11.95
C ARG A 5 -2.89 11.47 -11.61
N LEU A 6 -2.39 10.23 -11.60
CA LEU A 6 -0.96 9.98 -11.51
C LEU A 6 -0.24 10.55 -12.74
N ALA A 7 0.88 11.23 -12.51
CA ALA A 7 1.74 11.74 -13.58
C ALA A 7 2.85 10.73 -13.87
N THR A 8 3.12 10.45 -15.15
CA THR A 8 4.12 9.45 -15.60
C THR A 8 5.56 9.74 -15.15
N GLY A 9 5.88 10.98 -14.79
CA GLY A 9 7.17 11.37 -14.17
C GLY A 9 7.05 11.83 -12.72
N GLY A 10 5.90 11.61 -12.08
CA GLY A 10 5.68 11.95 -10.69
C GLY A 10 6.38 10.96 -9.76
N TYR A 11 7.00 11.47 -8.70
CA TYR A 11 7.52 10.66 -7.61
C TYR A 11 6.47 10.55 -6.51
N TYR A 12 6.21 9.33 -6.05
CA TYR A 12 5.19 9.04 -5.05
C TYR A 12 5.79 8.14 -3.97
N THR A 13 5.38 8.37 -2.73
CA THR A 13 5.69 7.47 -1.62
C THR A 13 4.62 6.38 -1.57
N VAL A 14 5.04 5.13 -1.53
CA VAL A 14 4.17 3.96 -1.44
C VAL A 14 4.52 3.20 -0.16
N ALA A 15 3.53 2.90 0.66
CA ALA A 15 3.68 1.97 1.78
C ALA A 15 3.40 0.55 1.29
N THR A 16 4.32 -0.38 1.56
CA THR A 16 4.17 -1.81 1.25
C THR A 16 4.85 -2.64 2.33
N ASN A 17 4.63 -3.96 2.32
CA ASN A 17 5.32 -4.88 3.22
C ASN A 17 6.74 -5.20 2.74
N ASP A 18 7.54 -5.80 3.63
CA ASP A 18 8.93 -6.17 3.38
C ASP A 18 9.08 -7.21 2.25
N PHE A 19 8.18 -8.18 2.15
CA PHE A 19 8.18 -9.18 1.07
C PHE A 19 8.09 -8.54 -0.33
N ILE A 20 7.14 -7.62 -0.54
CA ILE A 20 6.98 -6.91 -1.82
C ILE A 20 8.10 -5.90 -2.03
N ALA A 21 8.55 -5.19 -0.99
CA ALA A 21 9.69 -4.28 -1.08
C ALA A 21 10.97 -5.00 -1.54
N ALA A 22 11.14 -6.27 -1.16
CA ALA A 22 12.25 -7.13 -1.54
C ALA A 22 12.09 -7.80 -2.92
N GLY A 23 11.04 -7.47 -3.70
CA GLY A 23 10.80 -8.05 -5.03
C GLY A 23 9.92 -9.31 -5.04
N GLY A 24 9.27 -9.64 -3.93
CA GLY A 24 8.32 -10.75 -3.85
C GLY A 24 7.24 -10.70 -4.94
N ASP A 25 6.77 -11.86 -5.39
CA ASP A 25 5.78 -12.03 -6.47
C ASP A 25 6.12 -11.31 -7.80
N GLY A 26 7.41 -11.07 -8.06
CA GLY A 26 7.90 -10.46 -9.29
C GLY A 26 7.86 -8.93 -9.29
N TYR A 27 7.70 -8.31 -8.13
CA TYR A 27 7.74 -6.84 -7.98
C TYR A 27 9.16 -6.29 -7.86
N ASP A 28 10.08 -6.77 -8.70
CA ASP A 28 11.51 -6.42 -8.69
C ASP A 28 11.78 -4.91 -8.84
N MET A 29 10.81 -4.15 -9.38
CA MET A 29 10.92 -2.71 -9.52
C MET A 29 11.08 -1.98 -8.17
N PHE A 30 10.55 -2.53 -7.06
CA PHE A 30 10.68 -1.91 -5.74
C PHE A 30 12.10 -2.01 -5.17
N MET A 31 12.91 -2.98 -5.60
CA MET A 31 14.32 -3.08 -5.17
C MET A 31 15.16 -1.88 -5.62
N ASN A 32 14.70 -1.15 -6.66
CA ASN A 32 15.37 0.04 -7.19
C ASN A 32 14.76 1.35 -6.66
N ALA A 33 13.75 1.30 -5.79
CA ALA A 33 13.12 2.49 -5.22
C ALA A 33 13.98 3.11 -4.11
N THR A 34 13.76 4.39 -3.82
CA THR A 34 14.35 5.02 -2.64
C THR A 34 13.64 4.55 -1.39
N LEU A 35 14.37 3.93 -0.46
CA LEU A 35 13.82 3.57 0.85
C LEU A 35 13.55 4.84 1.67
N VAL A 36 12.28 5.17 1.85
CA VAL A 36 11.86 6.34 2.65
C VAL A 36 11.82 6.03 4.14
N ALA A 37 11.31 4.85 4.50
CA ALA A 37 11.25 4.37 5.88
C ALA A 37 11.11 2.84 5.92
N GLU A 38 11.74 2.21 6.91
CA GLU A 38 11.52 0.82 7.29
C GLU A 38 11.12 0.80 8.77
N THR A 39 9.90 0.32 9.06
CA THR A 39 9.34 0.44 10.42
C THR A 39 9.76 -0.71 11.33
N GLY A 40 10.09 -1.88 10.77
CA GLY A 40 10.34 -3.12 11.52
C GLY A 40 9.12 -3.67 12.27
N ILE A 41 7.94 -3.04 12.12
CA ILE A 41 6.71 -3.44 12.80
C ILE A 41 6.09 -4.60 12.03
N MET A 42 5.68 -5.65 12.74
CA MET A 42 5.02 -6.77 12.09
C MET A 42 3.62 -6.36 11.62
N LEU A 43 3.23 -6.78 10.41
CA LEU A 43 1.92 -6.45 9.85
C LEU A 43 0.75 -6.80 10.80
N ARG A 44 0.86 -7.90 11.54
CA ARG A 44 -0.16 -8.28 12.53
C ARG A 44 -0.30 -7.25 13.65
N ASP A 45 0.79 -6.63 14.09
CA ASP A 45 0.77 -5.65 15.17
C ASP A 45 0.14 -4.36 14.65
N VAL A 46 0.46 -3.93 13.42
CA VAL A 46 -0.23 -2.82 12.74
C VAL A 46 -1.75 -3.03 12.69
N MET A 47 -2.18 -4.26 12.37
CA MET A 47 -3.61 -4.58 12.30
C MET A 47 -4.29 -4.59 13.68
N VAL A 48 -3.62 -5.18 14.68
CA VAL A 48 -4.10 -5.23 16.07
C VAL A 48 -4.21 -3.83 16.67
N ASP A 49 -3.30 -2.93 16.31
CA ASP A 49 -3.35 -1.54 16.77
C ASP A 49 -4.45 -0.75 16.03
N TYR A 50 -4.62 -0.97 14.71
CA TYR A 50 -5.56 -0.20 13.89
C TYR A 50 -7.03 -0.54 14.14
N ILE A 51 -7.40 -1.82 14.16
CA ILE A 51 -8.80 -2.25 14.16
C ILE A 51 -9.59 -1.73 15.38
N PRO A 52 -9.08 -1.84 16.63
CA PRO A 52 -9.81 -1.37 17.81
C PRO A 52 -10.10 0.13 17.79
N GLN A 53 -9.27 0.92 17.10
CA GLN A 53 -9.46 2.37 16.95
C GLN A 53 -10.63 2.74 16.04
N GLN A 54 -11.10 1.81 15.20
CA GLN A 54 -12.22 2.05 14.27
C GLN A 54 -13.60 1.88 14.91
N GLY A 55 -13.68 1.32 16.14
CA GLY A 55 -14.96 1.01 16.79
C GLY A 55 -15.68 -0.14 16.10
N ASN A 56 -16.58 0.17 15.15
CA ASN A 56 -17.22 -0.83 14.29
C ASN A 56 -16.46 -0.91 12.96
N ALA A 57 -15.76 -2.02 12.71
CA ALA A 57 -15.01 -2.20 11.48
C ALA A 57 -15.97 -2.55 10.33
N GLU A 58 -16.35 -1.53 9.55
CA GLU A 58 -17.10 -1.70 8.32
C GLU A 58 -16.16 -1.67 7.11
N ALA A 59 -16.36 -2.59 6.17
CA ALA A 59 -15.63 -2.56 4.92
C ALA A 59 -16.06 -1.33 4.11
N PRO A 60 -15.11 -0.55 3.56
CA PRO A 60 -15.46 0.57 2.68
C PRO A 60 -16.14 0.05 1.42
N GLU A 61 -16.91 0.92 0.77
CA GLU A 61 -17.45 0.63 -0.56
C GLU A 61 -16.31 0.23 -1.51
N GLY A 62 -16.59 -0.74 -2.38
CA GLY A 62 -15.62 -1.27 -3.34
C GLY A 62 -15.20 -0.24 -4.42
N GLY A 63 -14.63 -0.74 -5.51
CA GLY A 63 -14.29 0.12 -6.67
C GLY A 63 -12.90 0.77 -6.63
N ARG A 64 -12.01 0.33 -5.73
CA ARG A 64 -10.59 0.71 -5.76
C ARG A 64 -9.89 0.24 -7.04
N ILE A 65 -10.34 -0.89 -7.60
CA ILE A 65 -9.87 -1.47 -8.86
C ILE A 65 -11.12 -1.82 -9.70
N VAL A 66 -11.13 -1.41 -10.96
CA VAL A 66 -12.15 -1.75 -11.95
C VAL A 66 -11.45 -2.49 -13.08
N ILE A 67 -11.97 -3.65 -13.46
CA ILE A 67 -11.46 -4.44 -14.59
C ILE A 67 -12.41 -4.22 -15.77
N ASP A 68 -11.96 -3.42 -16.73
CA ASP A 68 -12.66 -3.25 -18.00
C ASP A 68 -12.37 -4.45 -18.91
N LYS A 69 -13.40 -4.94 -19.61
CA LYS A 69 -13.32 -6.09 -20.52
C LYS A 69 -13.01 -5.64 -21.95
#